data_AF-X6BHL8-F1
#
_entry.id   AF-X6BHL8-F1
#
_cell.length_a   1.000
_cell.length_b   1.000
_cell.length_c   1.000
_cell.angle_alpha   90.00
_cell.angle_beta   90.00
_cell.angle_gamma   90.00
#
_symmetry.space_group_name_H-M   'P 1'
#
loop_
_entity.id
_entity.type
_entity.pdbx_description
1 polymer ?
#
loop_
_entity_poly.entity_id
_entity_poly.type
_entity_poly.pdbx_seq_one_letter_code
_entity_poly.pdbx_strand_id
1 'polypeptide(L)'
;MRVRVCDDDASIAEDWVAAIKAVVPAQFDVDRMAAAKDDVSNLLRRKLAVEDGADPLGTATGFDGIDILVVDYDLLHLDDAGSRTTGEGVARLARSLSTCGAIVVMNQYKGPQFDLGMRGHLDSFAEVNIEASLVGKPALWQAIKPGASEFNPTTWTPMPALLEAGRGLASKFASEGLDFPIMPLLGLDAGALAELSDTAFGFVSPKAQTAEELAVVTLREFVGYSLDADFASHLSETAANIVYAFAAFRLVKWLDRAVLRPMDVLVDAAHLLDRLPFMIDPDKADPSDSSSWAKAIGSPQDSLRWDLLEKYHNPLASSALGKPVFDWFRLAEDDLVDEMQDKYLEGQPSRFFLAEDTSRFVEKGALTRFRADFHNFGDRRGIEKIDGISYGPLRRIRFG
;
A
#
# COMPACT_ATOMS: atom_id res chain seq x y z
N MET A 1 -12.46 16.17 -0.52
CA MET A 1 -11.09 15.65 -0.36
C MET A 1 -10.12 16.72 -0.84
N ARG A 2 -9.15 17.10 -0.02
CA ARG A 2 -8.14 18.13 -0.28
C ARG A 2 -6.85 17.49 -0.77
N VAL A 3 -6.58 17.61 -2.07
CA VAL A 3 -5.36 17.15 -2.72
C VAL A 3 -4.45 18.34 -2.96
N ARG A 4 -3.17 18.22 -2.60
CA ARG A 4 -2.19 19.29 -2.84
C ARG A 4 -0.95 18.77 -3.54
N VAL A 5 -0.52 19.52 -4.56
CA VAL A 5 0.70 19.25 -5.33
C VAL A 5 1.82 20.16 -4.83
N CYS A 6 2.94 19.57 -4.41
CA CYS A 6 4.13 20.25 -3.90
C CYS A 6 5.28 20.09 -4.90
N ASP A 7 5.63 21.20 -5.54
CA ASP A 7 6.71 21.32 -6.52
C ASP A 7 7.27 22.77 -6.45
N ASP A 8 8.52 22.96 -6.84
CA ASP A 8 9.19 24.26 -6.91
C ASP A 8 9.01 24.99 -8.25
N ASP A 9 8.62 24.27 -9.31
CA ASP A 9 8.15 24.78 -10.59
C ASP A 9 6.61 24.84 -10.64
N ALA A 10 6.08 26.06 -10.53
CA ALA A 10 4.65 26.29 -10.57
C ALA A 10 3.98 25.84 -11.89
N SER A 11 4.67 25.93 -13.03
CA SER A 11 4.10 25.53 -14.32
C SER A 11 3.90 24.01 -14.37
N ILE A 12 4.90 23.26 -13.93
CA ILE A 12 4.85 21.79 -13.91
C ILE A 12 3.78 21.32 -12.90
N ALA A 13 3.72 21.95 -11.73
CA ALA A 13 2.69 21.65 -10.72
C ALA A 13 1.26 21.80 -11.26
N GLU A 14 1.00 22.88 -12.02
CA GLU A 14 -0.33 23.15 -12.59
C GLU A 14 -0.74 22.10 -13.63
N ASP A 15 0.21 21.59 -14.43
CA ASP A 15 -0.05 20.49 -15.36
C ASP A 15 -0.48 19.21 -14.63
N TRP A 16 0.15 18.89 -13.50
CA TRP A 16 -0.27 17.74 -12.68
C TRP A 16 -1.59 17.99 -11.95
N VAL A 17 -1.84 19.19 -11.45
CA VAL A 17 -3.14 19.58 -10.89
C VAL A 17 -4.23 19.37 -11.94
N ALA A 18 -4.00 19.78 -13.19
CA ALA A 18 -4.94 19.57 -14.29
C ALA A 18 -5.14 18.07 -14.60
N ALA A 19 -4.06 17.29 -14.64
CA ALA A 19 -4.11 15.85 -14.88
C ALA A 19 -4.91 15.11 -13.80
N ILE A 20 -4.73 15.48 -12.53
CA ILE A 20 -5.50 14.91 -11.41
C ILE A 20 -6.97 15.33 -11.52
N LYS A 21 -7.26 16.63 -11.71
CA LYS A 21 -8.63 17.16 -11.87
C LYS A 21 -9.42 16.47 -12.99
N ALA A 22 -8.75 16.02 -14.04
CA ALA A 22 -9.38 15.33 -15.17
C ALA A 22 -9.91 13.93 -14.82
N VAL A 23 -9.41 13.29 -13.76
CA VAL A 23 -9.77 11.90 -13.40
C VAL A 23 -10.41 11.76 -12.03
N VAL A 24 -10.29 12.75 -11.15
CA VAL A 24 -10.97 12.74 -9.85
C VAL A 24 -12.38 13.34 -9.93
N PRO A 25 -13.28 12.99 -9.00
CA PRO A 25 -14.58 13.65 -8.89
C PRO A 25 -14.46 15.17 -8.70
N ALA A 26 -15.36 15.94 -9.32
CA ALA A 26 -15.31 17.40 -9.32
C ALA A 26 -15.36 18.06 -7.92
N GLN A 27 -15.85 17.34 -6.90
CA GLN A 27 -15.88 17.81 -5.51
C GLN A 27 -14.52 17.71 -4.79
N PHE A 28 -13.48 17.18 -5.43
CA PHE A 28 -12.14 17.18 -4.88
C PHE A 28 -11.55 18.59 -5.01
N ASP A 29 -11.04 19.11 -3.91
CA ASP A 29 -10.27 20.35 -3.86
C ASP A 29 -8.82 20.01 -4.21
N VAL A 30 -8.47 20.10 -5.50
CA VAL A 30 -7.13 19.84 -6.02
C VAL A 30 -6.46 21.16 -6.37
N ASP A 31 -5.31 21.43 -5.77
CA ASP A 31 -4.56 22.66 -6.04
C ASP A 31 -3.06 22.46 -5.80
N ARG A 32 -2.23 23.38 -6.27
CA ARG A 32 -0.81 23.41 -5.90
C ARG A 32 -0.62 24.05 -4.53
N MET A 33 0.49 23.74 -3.86
CA MET A 33 0.91 24.45 -2.66
C MET A 33 1.51 25.81 -3.04
N ALA A 34 0.76 26.89 -2.81
CA ALA A 34 1.19 28.23 -3.19
C ALA A 34 2.50 28.69 -2.52
N ALA A 35 2.77 28.21 -1.30
CA ALA A 35 3.92 28.57 -0.48
C ALA A 35 4.74 27.32 -0.07
N ALA A 36 4.92 26.36 -0.98
CA ALA A 36 5.59 25.08 -0.71
C ALA A 36 6.92 25.24 0.06
N LYS A 37 7.76 26.18 -0.35
CA LYS A 37 9.03 26.52 0.32
C LYS A 37 8.88 26.96 1.78
N ASP A 38 7.95 27.88 2.05
CA ASP A 38 7.71 28.36 3.41
C ASP A 38 7.11 27.24 4.27
N ASP A 39 6.22 26.42 3.70
CA ASP A 39 5.59 25.31 4.39
C ASP A 39 6.57 24.18 4.74
N VAL A 40 7.53 23.87 3.86
CA VAL A 40 8.63 22.94 4.15
C VAL A 40 9.54 23.52 5.23
N SER A 41 9.84 24.82 5.16
CA SER A 41 10.60 25.51 6.21
C SER A 41 9.87 25.46 7.55
N ASN A 42 8.54 25.56 7.55
CA ASN A 42 7.72 25.41 8.75
C ASN A 42 7.82 24.00 9.32
N LEU A 43 7.79 22.94 8.49
CA LEU A 43 8.03 21.57 8.97
C LEU A 43 9.42 21.41 9.60
N LEU A 44 10.46 22.02 9.03
CA LEU A 44 11.81 22.02 9.64
C LEU A 44 11.82 22.74 11.00
N ARG A 45 11.10 23.86 11.14
CA ARG A 45 10.93 24.54 12.44
C ARG A 45 10.20 23.65 13.45
N ARG A 46 9.17 22.90 13.02
CA ARG A 46 8.52 21.90 13.88
C ARG A 46 9.49 20.84 14.34
N LYS A 47 10.35 20.35 13.44
CA LYS A 47 11.38 19.36 13.77
C LYS A 47 12.30 19.88 14.87
N LEU A 48 12.84 21.09 14.70
CA LEU A 48 13.69 21.75 15.69
C LEU A 48 12.96 21.95 17.02
N ALA A 49 11.67 22.32 16.98
CA ALA A 49 10.86 22.44 18.19
C ALA A 49 10.74 21.11 18.94
N VAL A 50 10.59 19.97 18.24
CA VAL A 50 10.61 18.64 18.89
C VAL A 50 11.97 18.38 19.54
N GLU A 51 13.06 18.64 18.81
CA GLU A 51 14.44 18.44 19.29
C GLU A 51 14.77 19.34 20.51
N ASP A 52 14.19 20.53 20.57
CA ASP A 52 14.33 21.49 21.68
C ASP A 52 13.35 21.24 22.85
N GLY A 53 12.48 20.22 22.76
CA GLY A 53 11.47 19.94 23.77
C GLY A 53 10.29 20.93 23.80
N ALA A 54 10.12 21.72 22.74
CA ALA A 54 9.00 22.65 22.56
C ALA A 54 7.81 21.99 21.85
N ASP A 55 6.66 22.68 21.82
CA ASP A 55 5.48 22.23 21.07
C ASP A 55 5.68 22.41 19.56
N PRO A 56 5.76 21.33 18.76
CA PRO A 56 5.92 21.44 17.31
C PRO A 56 4.73 22.10 16.62
N LEU A 57 3.53 22.05 17.19
CA LEU A 57 2.31 22.60 16.58
C LEU A 57 2.21 24.13 16.70
N GLY A 58 3.10 24.76 17.47
CA GLY A 58 3.16 26.22 17.58
C GLY A 58 3.52 26.93 16.26
N THR A 59 4.10 26.22 15.29
CA THR A 59 4.35 26.73 13.93
C THR A 59 3.31 26.18 12.97
N ALA A 60 2.49 27.04 12.35
CA ALA A 60 1.53 26.61 11.33
C ALA A 60 2.22 26.18 10.02
N THR A 61 1.63 25.22 9.31
CA THR A 61 2.12 24.77 8.00
C THR A 61 0.95 24.38 7.09
N GLY A 62 1.07 24.66 5.80
CA GLY A 62 0.09 24.30 4.78
C GLY A 62 -0.09 22.79 4.58
N PHE A 63 0.81 21.97 5.12
CA PHE A 63 0.72 20.50 5.09
C PHE A 63 -0.39 19.94 5.99
N ASP A 64 -0.83 20.69 7.00
CA ASP A 64 -1.91 20.23 7.89
C ASP A 64 -3.27 20.17 7.18
N GLY A 65 -4.03 19.13 7.50
CA GLY A 65 -5.36 18.88 6.95
C GLY A 65 -5.37 18.59 5.44
N ILE A 66 -4.22 18.32 4.82
CA ILE A 66 -4.18 17.75 3.46
C ILE A 66 -4.64 16.29 3.54
N ASP A 67 -5.57 15.88 2.67
CA ASP A 67 -6.01 14.49 2.58
C ASP A 67 -5.00 13.65 1.79
N ILE A 68 -4.54 14.17 0.65
CA ILE A 68 -3.54 13.53 -0.21
C ILE A 68 -2.51 14.58 -0.64
N LEU A 69 -1.25 14.33 -0.31
CA LEU A 69 -0.12 15.13 -0.76
C LEU A 69 0.54 14.44 -1.95
N VAL A 70 0.76 15.17 -3.03
CA VAL A 70 1.55 14.75 -4.18
C VAL A 70 2.82 15.60 -4.21
N VAL A 71 3.99 14.97 -4.18
CA VAL A 71 5.28 15.68 -4.09
C VAL A 71 6.17 15.26 -5.25
N ASP A 72 6.75 16.21 -5.96
CA ASP A 72 7.85 15.89 -6.88
C ASP A 72 9.13 15.53 -6.12
N TYR A 73 9.96 14.70 -6.72
CA TYR A 73 11.21 14.30 -6.10
C TYR A 73 12.32 15.35 -6.21
N ASP A 74 12.43 16.03 -7.36
CA ASP A 74 13.57 16.87 -7.73
C ASP A 74 13.34 18.35 -7.32
N LEU A 75 13.18 18.59 -6.02
CA LEU A 75 12.86 19.92 -5.46
C LEU A 75 14.10 20.83 -5.29
N LEU A 76 14.86 21.02 -6.36
CA LEU A 76 16.18 21.66 -6.36
C LEU A 76 16.18 23.14 -5.94
N HIS A 77 15.06 23.84 -6.09
CA HIS A 77 14.92 25.28 -5.83
C HIS A 77 14.11 25.58 -4.55
N LEU A 78 13.84 24.56 -3.71
CA LEU A 78 13.15 24.78 -2.44
C LEU A 78 13.97 25.56 -1.41
N ASP A 79 15.29 25.56 -1.47
CA ASP A 79 16.10 26.40 -0.60
C ASP A 79 17.11 27.26 -1.37
N ASP A 80 17.34 28.48 -0.86
CA ASP A 80 18.32 29.40 -1.45
C ASP A 80 19.76 29.02 -1.08
N ALA A 81 19.92 28.07 -0.15
CA ALA A 81 21.21 27.64 0.38
C ALA A 81 21.87 26.53 -0.48
N GLY A 82 21.16 26.00 -1.47
CA GLY A 82 21.62 24.91 -2.32
C GLY A 82 21.67 23.55 -1.60
N SER A 83 20.96 23.40 -0.48
CA SER A 83 20.78 22.11 0.16
C SER A 83 19.79 21.29 -0.68
N ARG A 84 20.16 20.05 -1.00
CA ARG A 84 19.30 19.20 -1.83
C ARG A 84 18.16 18.67 -0.98
N THR A 85 17.03 19.38 -0.97
CA THR A 85 15.76 18.85 -0.48
C THR A 85 15.18 17.94 -1.55
N THR A 86 14.86 16.70 -1.19
CA THR A 86 14.21 15.75 -2.11
C THR A 86 12.75 15.58 -1.71
N GLY A 87 11.90 15.14 -2.64
CA GLY A 87 10.50 14.81 -2.34
C GLY A 87 10.35 13.75 -1.26
N GLU A 88 11.28 12.81 -1.16
CA GLU A 88 11.33 11.83 -0.06
C GLU A 88 11.60 12.50 1.29
N GLY A 89 12.49 13.50 1.33
CA GLY A 89 12.74 14.31 2.51
C GLY A 89 11.49 15.09 2.95
N VAL A 90 10.79 15.69 1.99
CA VAL A 90 9.50 16.38 2.25
C VAL A 90 8.44 15.38 2.72
N ALA A 91 8.32 14.21 2.08
CA ALA A 91 7.38 13.16 2.49
C ALA A 91 7.64 12.72 3.93
N ARG A 92 8.91 12.50 4.31
CA ARG A 92 9.29 12.17 5.68
C ARG A 92 8.89 13.27 6.66
N LEU A 93 9.20 14.54 6.36
CA LEU A 93 8.82 15.66 7.21
C LEU A 93 7.31 15.78 7.34
N ALA A 94 6.56 15.72 6.24
CA ALA A 94 5.10 15.80 6.26
C ALA A 94 4.49 14.65 7.07
N ARG A 95 4.95 13.41 6.87
CA ARG A 95 4.48 12.21 7.58
C ARG A 95 4.78 12.26 9.08
N SER A 96 5.90 12.84 9.48
CA SER A 96 6.33 12.88 10.89
C SER A 96 5.95 14.15 11.65
N LEU A 97 5.59 15.25 10.98
CA LEU A 97 5.42 16.58 11.60
C LEU A 97 4.15 17.32 11.14
N SER A 98 3.26 16.65 10.41
CA SER A 98 1.96 17.21 10.02
C SER A 98 0.84 16.20 10.17
N THR A 99 -0.38 16.71 10.04
CA THR A 99 -1.61 15.91 9.99
C THR A 99 -1.99 15.45 8.57
N CYS A 100 -1.06 15.56 7.61
CA CYS A 100 -1.27 15.10 6.24
C CYS A 100 -1.68 13.63 6.19
N GLY A 101 -2.67 13.32 5.35
CA GLY A 101 -3.12 11.98 5.03
C GLY A 101 -2.12 11.23 4.15
N ALA A 102 -2.58 10.64 3.06
CA ALA A 102 -1.73 9.82 2.19
C ALA A 102 -0.74 10.67 1.38
N ILE A 103 0.41 10.11 1.01
CA ILE A 103 1.48 10.79 0.30
C ILE A 103 1.86 9.99 -0.96
N VAL A 104 1.92 10.69 -2.09
CA VAL A 104 2.43 10.21 -3.37
C VAL A 104 3.71 10.97 -3.68
N VAL A 105 4.81 10.25 -3.91
CA VAL A 105 6.06 10.85 -4.39
C VAL A 105 6.23 10.50 -5.87
N MET A 106 6.48 11.51 -6.69
CA MET A 106 6.67 11.37 -8.13
C MET A 106 8.16 11.41 -8.49
N ASN A 107 8.55 10.75 -9.58
CA ASN A 107 9.87 10.86 -10.22
C ASN A 107 11.10 10.46 -9.39
N GLN A 108 10.93 9.94 -8.17
CA GLN A 108 12.03 9.45 -7.33
C GLN A 108 12.88 8.38 -8.00
N TYR A 109 12.22 7.52 -8.77
CA TYR A 109 12.88 6.48 -9.52
C TYR A 109 12.67 6.76 -11.00
N LYS A 110 13.75 7.13 -11.70
CA LYS A 110 13.81 7.11 -13.19
C LYS A 110 13.77 5.66 -13.74
N GLY A 111 13.18 4.76 -12.97
CA GLY A 111 13.14 3.32 -13.16
C GLY A 111 11.85 2.89 -13.83
N PRO A 112 11.50 1.60 -13.70
CA PRO A 112 10.28 1.07 -14.30
C PRO A 112 9.03 1.61 -13.58
N GLN A 113 7.99 1.90 -14.36
CA GLN A 113 6.64 2.22 -13.89
C GLN A 113 5.96 1.03 -13.19
N PHE A 114 6.33 -0.20 -13.55
CA PHE A 114 5.91 -1.41 -12.86
C PHE A 114 7.11 -2.17 -12.26
N ASP A 115 7.12 -2.29 -10.93
CA ASP A 115 8.11 -3.05 -10.18
C ASP A 115 7.82 -4.56 -10.25
N LEU A 116 8.55 -5.26 -11.12
CA LEU A 116 8.58 -6.72 -11.22
C LEU A 116 9.16 -7.38 -9.97
N GLY A 117 9.82 -6.65 -9.07
CA GLY A 117 10.19 -7.14 -7.75
C GLY A 117 8.99 -7.29 -6.82
N MET A 118 7.90 -6.55 -7.07
CA MET A 118 6.69 -6.45 -6.24
C MET A 118 6.95 -6.05 -4.78
N ARG A 119 8.16 -5.57 -4.46
CA ARG A 119 8.51 -5.08 -3.12
C ARG A 119 8.10 -3.63 -2.94
N GLY A 120 7.96 -2.89 -4.04
CA GLY A 120 7.81 -1.45 -4.01
C GLY A 120 8.97 -0.79 -3.26
N HIS A 121 8.66 0.26 -2.51
CA HIS A 121 9.67 1.04 -1.79
C HIS A 121 9.34 1.11 -0.30
N LEU A 122 9.43 -0.02 0.40
CA LEU A 122 9.05 -0.13 1.82
C LEU A 122 9.72 0.95 2.72
N ASP A 123 10.94 1.38 2.37
CA ASP A 123 11.69 2.42 3.08
C ASP A 123 11.17 3.85 2.84
N SER A 124 10.41 4.08 1.76
CA SER A 124 9.85 5.40 1.46
C SER A 124 8.72 5.74 2.45
N PHE A 125 8.67 7.00 2.87
CA PHE A 125 7.61 7.58 3.70
C PHE A 125 6.36 7.94 2.91
N ALA A 126 6.41 7.87 1.58
CA ALA A 126 5.23 7.94 0.73
C ALA A 126 4.52 6.58 0.68
N GLU A 127 3.20 6.55 0.55
CA GLU A 127 2.49 5.28 0.36
C GLU A 127 2.61 4.78 -1.08
N VAL A 128 2.76 5.70 -2.03
CA VAL A 128 2.90 5.39 -3.45
C VAL A 128 4.05 6.20 -4.05
N ASN A 129 4.92 5.53 -4.81
CA ASN A 129 5.98 6.15 -5.60
C ASN A 129 5.71 5.84 -7.07
N ILE A 130 5.60 6.87 -7.91
CA ILE A 130 5.24 6.74 -9.32
C ILE A 130 6.05 7.66 -10.22
N GLU A 131 6.00 7.43 -11.52
CA GLU A 131 6.40 8.45 -12.50
C GLU A 131 5.28 9.51 -12.62
N ALA A 132 5.64 10.77 -12.83
CA ALA A 132 4.66 11.86 -12.94
C ALA A 132 3.64 11.65 -14.07
N SER A 133 4.01 10.98 -15.16
CA SER A 133 3.08 10.64 -16.25
C SER A 133 1.92 9.73 -15.82
N LEU A 134 2.03 9.09 -14.66
CA LEU A 134 1.01 8.23 -14.08
C LEU A 134 0.08 8.95 -13.10
N VAL A 135 0.38 10.19 -12.69
CA VAL A 135 -0.41 10.92 -11.69
C VAL A 135 -1.84 11.18 -12.16
N GLY A 136 -2.06 11.29 -13.47
CA GLY A 136 -3.39 11.44 -14.09
C GLY A 136 -4.07 10.12 -14.43
N LYS A 137 -3.58 8.96 -13.96
CA LYS A 137 -4.21 7.66 -14.28
C LYS A 137 -5.42 7.41 -13.37
N PRO A 138 -6.60 7.05 -13.92
CA PRO A 138 -7.78 6.75 -13.12
C PRO A 138 -7.53 5.71 -12.02
N ALA A 139 -6.72 4.68 -12.29
CA ALA A 139 -6.42 3.59 -11.36
C ALA A 139 -5.80 4.05 -10.03
N LEU A 140 -5.10 5.18 -10.04
CA LEU A 140 -4.53 5.75 -8.82
C LEU A 140 -5.62 6.38 -7.94
N TRP A 141 -6.70 6.89 -8.51
CA TRP A 141 -7.68 7.73 -7.79
C TRP A 141 -9.01 7.06 -7.55
N GLN A 142 -9.40 6.09 -8.37
CA GLN A 142 -10.69 5.44 -8.30
C GLN A 142 -10.58 3.96 -8.63
N ALA A 143 -11.53 3.18 -8.11
CA ALA A 143 -11.65 1.78 -8.46
C ALA A 143 -11.91 1.64 -9.97
N ILE A 144 -11.08 0.85 -10.63
CA ILE A 144 -11.21 0.57 -12.05
C ILE A 144 -12.32 -0.44 -12.28
N LYS A 145 -13.05 -0.26 -13.39
CA LYS A 145 -14.09 -1.19 -13.78
C LYS A 145 -13.48 -2.57 -14.05
N PRO A 146 -14.10 -3.65 -13.55
CA PRO A 146 -13.72 -5.02 -13.88
C PRO A 146 -13.51 -5.20 -15.39
N GLY A 147 -12.35 -5.73 -15.79
CA GLY A 147 -12.02 -6.02 -17.19
C GLY A 147 -11.42 -4.87 -18.02
N ALA A 148 -11.20 -3.69 -17.46
CA ALA A 148 -10.56 -2.58 -18.19
C ALA A 148 -9.09 -2.89 -18.51
N SER A 149 -8.74 -2.91 -19.80
CA SER A 149 -7.38 -3.19 -20.30
C SER A 149 -6.44 -1.99 -20.13
N GLU A 150 -6.45 -1.35 -18.97
CA GLU A 150 -5.60 -0.22 -18.64
C GLU A 150 -4.59 -0.59 -17.55
N PHE A 151 -3.52 0.20 -17.46
CA PHE A 151 -2.53 0.04 -16.41
C PHE A 151 -3.18 0.30 -15.04
N ASN A 152 -3.35 -0.77 -14.29
CA ASN A 152 -3.97 -0.82 -12.98
C ASN A 152 -3.28 -1.92 -12.17
N PRO A 153 -2.07 -1.66 -11.65
CA PRO A 153 -1.32 -2.64 -10.89
C PRO A 153 -2.14 -3.16 -9.71
N THR A 154 -2.11 -4.46 -9.42
CA THR A 154 -2.75 -5.03 -8.22
C THR A 154 -2.21 -4.42 -6.93
N THR A 155 -1.01 -3.83 -7.01
CA THR A 155 -0.34 -3.11 -5.93
C THR A 155 -0.85 -1.70 -5.69
N TRP A 156 -1.74 -1.20 -6.54
CA TRP A 156 -2.38 0.10 -6.36
C TRP A 156 -3.72 -0.09 -5.66
N THR A 157 -3.79 0.41 -4.43
CA THR A 157 -5.06 0.75 -3.79
C THR A 157 -5.38 2.19 -4.17
N PRO A 158 -6.59 2.49 -4.68
CA PRO A 158 -6.97 3.86 -4.99
C PRO A 158 -6.71 4.79 -3.80
N MET A 159 -6.11 5.95 -4.04
CA MET A 159 -5.65 6.86 -2.97
C MET A 159 -6.74 7.21 -1.96
N PRO A 160 -8.02 7.46 -2.34
CA PRO A 160 -9.09 7.63 -1.37
C PRO A 160 -9.30 6.42 -0.45
N ALA A 161 -9.28 5.20 -0.99
CA ALA A 161 -9.45 3.99 -0.19
C ALA A 161 -8.26 3.77 0.76
N LEU A 162 -7.04 4.04 0.29
CA LEU A 162 -5.83 3.97 1.10
C LEU A 162 -5.83 5.02 2.23
N LEU A 163 -6.30 6.25 1.95
CA LEU A 163 -6.48 7.30 2.95
C LEU A 163 -7.47 6.88 4.04
N GLU A 164 -8.63 6.35 3.67
CA GLU A 164 -9.64 5.89 4.63
C GLU A 164 -9.14 4.72 5.46
N ALA A 165 -8.44 3.76 4.85
CA ALA A 165 -7.84 2.63 5.57
C ALA A 165 -6.78 3.09 6.58
N GLY A 166 -5.89 4.01 6.19
CA GLY A 166 -4.90 4.61 7.08
C GLY A 166 -5.54 5.40 8.24
N ARG A 167 -6.58 6.20 7.97
CA ARG A 167 -7.33 6.94 9.00
C ARG A 167 -8.08 6.02 9.96
N GLY A 168 -8.70 4.97 9.44
CA GLY A 168 -9.37 3.95 10.25
C GLY A 168 -8.39 3.28 11.21
N LEU A 169 -7.22 2.89 10.72
CA LEU A 169 -6.18 2.28 11.55
C LEU A 169 -5.60 3.28 12.58
N ALA A 170 -5.35 4.54 12.18
CA ALA A 170 -4.88 5.58 13.10
C ALA A 170 -5.88 5.84 14.23
N SER A 171 -7.19 5.84 13.92
CA SER A 171 -8.25 6.00 14.91
C SER A 171 -8.28 4.83 15.89
N LYS A 172 -8.06 3.61 15.41
CA LYS A 172 -7.94 2.41 16.26
C LYS A 172 -6.71 2.48 17.17
N PHE A 173 -5.58 2.97 16.67
CA PHE A 173 -4.39 3.20 17.50
C PHE A 173 -4.62 4.27 18.57
N ALA A 174 -5.34 5.34 18.22
CA ALA A 174 -5.69 6.37 19.18
C ALA A 174 -6.61 5.86 20.31
N SER A 175 -7.54 4.94 20.00
CA SER A 175 -8.44 4.38 21.02
C SER A 175 -7.75 3.41 21.99
N GLU A 176 -6.74 2.67 21.50
CA GLU A 176 -6.04 1.65 22.31
C GLU A 176 -4.81 2.21 23.04
N GLY A 177 -4.15 3.21 22.45
CA GLY A 177 -2.94 3.85 23.00
C GLY A 177 -1.63 3.31 22.41
N LEU A 178 -0.53 4.03 22.69
CA LEU A 178 0.79 3.75 22.11
C LEU A 178 1.46 2.50 22.68
N ASP A 179 1.05 2.07 23.88
CA ASP A 179 1.65 0.93 24.57
C ASP A 179 0.89 -0.38 24.29
N PHE A 180 -0.11 -0.35 23.40
CA PHE A 180 -0.83 -1.53 22.96
C PHE A 180 -0.01 -2.30 21.89
N PRO A 181 0.03 -3.65 21.92
CA PRO A 181 0.72 -4.45 20.91
C PRO A 181 0.13 -4.31 19.49
N ILE A 182 0.97 -4.19 18.47
CA ILE A 182 0.52 -3.91 17.10
C ILE A 182 -0.24 -5.09 16.47
N MET A 183 0.27 -6.31 16.65
CA MET A 183 -0.18 -7.49 15.89
C MET A 183 -1.66 -7.82 16.07
N PRO A 184 -2.23 -7.81 17.30
CA PRO A 184 -3.66 -8.00 17.49
C PRO A 184 -4.53 -6.94 16.78
N LEU A 185 -4.03 -5.72 16.59
CA LEU A 185 -4.78 -4.66 15.90
C LEU A 185 -4.85 -4.87 14.39
N LEU A 186 -3.88 -5.61 13.83
CA LEU A 186 -3.82 -5.99 12.42
C LEU A 186 -4.42 -7.39 12.17
N GLY A 187 -4.85 -8.09 13.21
CA GLY A 187 -5.40 -9.44 13.10
C GLY A 187 -4.36 -10.52 12.81
N LEU A 188 -3.11 -10.29 13.21
CA LEU A 188 -2.02 -11.26 13.05
C LEU A 188 -1.80 -11.97 14.39
N ASP A 189 -2.07 -13.28 14.43
CA ASP A 189 -1.86 -14.12 15.60
C ASP A 189 -0.48 -14.81 15.58
N ALA A 190 -0.16 -15.59 16.61
CA ALA A 190 1.14 -16.25 16.69
C ALA A 190 1.46 -17.16 15.49
N GLY A 191 0.46 -17.81 14.90
CA GLY A 191 0.63 -18.61 13.69
C GLY A 191 1.00 -17.74 12.49
N ALA A 192 0.27 -16.65 12.28
CA ALA A 192 0.58 -15.67 11.24
C ALA A 192 2.00 -15.09 11.39
N LEU A 193 2.43 -14.81 12.62
CA LEU A 193 3.76 -14.25 12.90
C LEU A 193 4.90 -15.24 12.63
N ALA A 194 4.66 -16.54 12.84
CA ALA A 194 5.65 -17.59 12.55
C ALA A 194 5.92 -17.73 11.04
N GLU A 195 4.95 -17.34 10.21
CA GLU A 195 5.02 -17.40 8.75
C GLU A 195 5.52 -16.10 8.10
N LEU A 196 5.84 -15.06 8.89
CA LEU A 196 6.38 -13.82 8.36
C LEU A 196 7.80 -14.01 7.82
N SER A 197 8.07 -13.44 6.64
CA SER A 197 9.44 -13.33 6.12
C SER A 197 10.32 -12.45 7.01
N ASP A 198 11.64 -12.67 6.99
CA ASP A 198 12.62 -11.84 7.72
C ASP A 198 12.48 -10.34 7.43
N THR A 199 12.11 -9.98 6.20
CA THR A 199 11.89 -8.58 5.81
C THR A 199 10.65 -8.00 6.49
N ALA A 200 9.55 -8.76 6.53
CA ALA A 200 8.33 -8.33 7.21
C ALA A 200 8.54 -8.27 8.73
N PHE A 201 9.20 -9.27 9.28
CA PHE A 201 9.54 -9.35 10.71
C PHE A 201 10.42 -8.17 11.14
N GLY A 202 11.57 -8.00 10.47
CA GLY A 202 12.56 -6.97 10.81
C GLY A 202 12.09 -5.54 10.62
N PHE A 203 11.11 -5.31 9.73
CA PHE A 203 10.51 -3.99 9.55
C PHE A 203 9.79 -3.49 10.79
N VAL A 204 9.06 -4.38 11.49
CA VAL A 204 8.30 -3.98 12.68
C VAL A 204 9.22 -3.87 13.90
N SER A 205 10.14 -4.83 14.06
CA SER A 205 11.11 -4.80 15.15
C SER A 205 12.43 -5.40 14.70
N PRO A 206 13.50 -4.58 14.59
CA PRO A 206 14.85 -5.11 14.31
C PRO A 206 15.45 -5.83 15.53
N LYS A 207 14.79 -5.78 16.69
CA LYS A 207 15.29 -6.39 17.94
C LYS A 207 14.66 -7.74 18.24
N ALA A 208 13.39 -7.94 17.90
CA ALA A 208 12.73 -9.21 18.11
C ALA A 208 13.46 -10.32 17.34
N GLN A 209 13.49 -11.53 17.90
CA GLN A 209 14.11 -12.72 17.32
C GLN A 209 13.10 -13.88 17.21
N THR A 210 11.95 -13.80 17.87
CA THR A 210 10.88 -14.81 17.83
C THR A 210 9.50 -14.20 17.60
N ALA A 211 8.55 -15.03 17.18
CA ALA A 211 7.16 -14.61 16.99
C ALA A 211 6.52 -14.08 18.30
N GLU A 212 6.87 -14.67 19.45
CA GLU A 212 6.38 -14.24 20.77
C GLU A 212 6.92 -12.86 21.16
N GLU A 213 8.20 -12.59 20.86
CA GLU A 213 8.81 -11.27 21.07
C GLU A 213 8.18 -10.22 20.14
N LEU A 214 7.91 -10.59 18.89
CA LEU A 214 7.24 -9.69 17.94
C LEU A 214 5.78 -9.41 18.34
N ALA A 215 5.07 -10.40 18.89
CA ALA A 215 3.66 -10.29 19.28
C ALA A 215 3.41 -9.23 20.36
N VAL A 216 4.43 -8.91 21.16
CA VAL A 216 4.33 -7.91 22.24
C VAL A 216 4.88 -6.54 21.84
N VAL A 217 5.40 -6.36 20.63
CA VAL A 217 5.91 -5.07 20.16
C VAL A 217 4.78 -4.05 20.08
N THR A 218 4.98 -2.94 20.76
CA THR A 218 4.02 -1.84 20.87
C THR A 218 4.19 -0.80 19.77
N LEU A 219 3.18 0.06 19.60
CA LEU A 219 3.27 1.22 18.70
C LEU A 219 4.42 2.15 19.08
N ARG A 220 4.62 2.40 20.38
CA ARG A 220 5.70 3.26 20.88
C ARG A 220 7.06 2.75 20.44
N GLU A 221 7.31 1.45 20.58
CA GLU A 221 8.57 0.84 20.17
C GLU A 221 8.77 0.92 18.65
N PHE A 222 7.75 0.59 17.86
CA PHE A 222 7.81 0.67 16.41
C PHE A 222 8.13 2.09 15.91
N VAL A 223 7.49 3.11 16.49
CA VAL A 223 7.75 4.51 16.14
C VAL A 223 9.16 4.91 16.55
N GLY A 224 9.62 4.47 17.74
CA GLY A 224 10.99 4.70 18.20
C GLY A 224 12.07 3.96 17.39
N TYR A 225 11.73 2.90 16.66
CA TYR A 225 12.64 2.27 15.69
C TYR A 225 12.61 2.94 14.31
N SER A 226 11.44 3.47 13.93
CA SER A 226 11.23 4.13 12.63
C SER A 226 11.74 5.57 12.60
N LEU A 227 11.81 6.21 13.76
CA LEU A 227 12.30 7.57 13.98
C LEU A 227 13.48 7.52 14.97
N ASP A 228 14.08 8.68 15.24
CA ASP A 228 14.97 8.79 16.39
C ASP A 228 14.16 8.61 17.69
N ALA A 229 14.70 7.91 18.68
CA ALA A 229 13.94 7.49 19.87
C ALA A 229 13.53 8.68 20.75
N ASP A 230 14.43 9.66 20.93
CA ASP A 230 14.15 10.85 21.73
C ASP A 230 13.13 11.73 21.01
N PHE A 231 13.30 11.89 19.69
CA PHE A 231 12.34 12.57 18.82
C PHE A 231 10.95 11.92 18.88
N ALA A 232 10.88 10.59 18.78
CA ALA A 232 9.62 9.84 18.85
C ALA A 232 8.93 9.97 20.21
N SER A 233 9.70 9.94 21.30
CA SER A 233 9.17 10.09 22.66
C SER A 233 8.52 11.45 22.84
N HIS A 234 9.23 12.54 22.50
CA HIS A 234 8.70 13.90 22.64
C HIS A 234 7.49 14.16 21.73
N LEU A 235 7.54 13.66 20.49
CA LEU A 235 6.40 13.78 19.56
C LEU A 235 5.17 13.01 20.06
N SER A 236 5.37 11.87 20.72
CA SER A 236 4.28 11.09 21.31
C SER A 236 3.58 11.82 22.46
N GLU A 237 4.31 12.64 23.21
CA GLU A 237 3.76 13.41 24.33
C GLU A 237 3.07 14.71 23.87
N THR A 238 3.63 15.37 22.87
CA THR A 238 3.17 16.70 22.43
C THR A 238 2.18 16.65 21.26
N ALA A 239 2.27 15.63 20.40
CA ALA A 239 1.48 15.53 19.17
C ALA A 239 1.12 14.07 18.82
N ALA A 240 0.55 13.33 19.79
CA ALA A 240 0.18 11.92 19.63
C ALA A 240 -0.62 11.60 18.35
N ASN A 241 -1.51 12.50 17.91
CA ASN A 241 -2.28 12.31 16.67
C ASN A 241 -1.40 12.18 15.42
N ILE A 242 -0.29 12.90 15.36
CA ILE A 242 0.69 12.77 14.27
C ILE A 242 1.37 11.40 14.35
N VAL A 243 1.70 10.93 15.56
CA VAL A 243 2.30 9.60 15.77
C VAL A 243 1.36 8.47 15.36
N TYR A 244 0.06 8.55 15.69
CA TYR A 244 -0.91 7.54 15.27
C TYR A 244 -1.06 7.50 13.75
N ALA A 245 -1.15 8.66 13.10
CA ALA A 245 -1.20 8.73 11.64
C ALA A 245 0.09 8.20 11.00
N PHE A 246 1.25 8.58 11.54
CA PHE A 246 2.56 8.08 11.13
C PHE A 246 2.60 6.55 11.14
N ALA A 247 2.29 5.95 12.30
CA ALA A 247 2.34 4.52 12.49
C ALA A 247 1.35 3.78 11.58
N ALA A 248 0.13 4.29 11.47
CA ALA A 248 -0.92 3.69 10.64
C ALA A 248 -0.50 3.58 9.17
N PHE A 249 -0.10 4.69 8.54
CA PHE A 249 0.27 4.65 7.13
C PHE A 249 1.52 3.80 6.86
N ARG A 250 2.51 3.81 7.76
CA ARG A 250 3.69 2.94 7.66
C ARG A 250 3.31 1.46 7.76
N LEU A 251 2.42 1.11 8.69
CA LEU A 251 1.96 -0.27 8.89
C LEU A 251 1.02 -0.74 7.78
N VAL A 252 0.17 0.11 7.21
CA VAL A 252 -0.65 -0.22 6.02
C VAL A 252 0.25 -0.57 4.84
N LYS A 253 1.28 0.24 4.59
CA LYS A 253 2.25 -0.03 3.52
C LYS A 253 3.02 -1.33 3.76
N TRP A 254 3.46 -1.58 5.00
CA TRP A 254 4.10 -2.83 5.39
C TRP A 254 3.18 -4.05 5.18
N LEU A 255 1.94 -3.95 5.64
CA LEU A 255 0.96 -5.01 5.53
C LEU A 255 0.66 -5.35 4.06
N ASP A 256 0.57 -4.34 3.17
CA ASP A 256 0.40 -4.60 1.74
C ASP A 256 1.67 -5.20 1.12
N ARG A 257 2.85 -4.59 1.32
CA ARG A 257 4.06 -4.92 0.55
C ARG A 257 4.84 -6.11 1.07
N ALA A 258 4.93 -6.26 2.39
CA ALA A 258 5.79 -7.25 3.04
C ALA A 258 5.00 -8.46 3.57
N VAL A 259 3.69 -8.34 3.78
CA VAL A 259 2.85 -9.43 4.31
C VAL A 259 1.92 -9.99 3.23
N LEU A 260 1.14 -9.14 2.56
CA LEU A 260 0.16 -9.57 1.56
C LEU A 260 0.81 -10.03 0.25
N ARG A 261 1.73 -9.27 -0.35
CA ARG A 261 2.30 -9.61 -1.68
C ARG A 261 3.09 -10.93 -1.74
N PRO A 262 3.91 -11.29 -0.73
CA PRO A 262 4.56 -12.59 -0.72
C PRO A 262 3.55 -13.75 -0.69
N MET A 263 2.38 -13.54 -0.09
CA MET A 263 1.33 -14.54 0.10
C MET A 263 1.76 -15.78 0.89
N ASP A 264 2.54 -15.58 1.94
CA ASP A 264 2.83 -16.60 2.96
C ASP A 264 1.79 -16.55 4.08
N VAL A 265 1.45 -15.34 4.55
CA VAL A 265 0.53 -15.13 5.67
C VAL A 265 -0.87 -14.76 5.19
N LEU A 266 -0.98 -13.78 4.31
CA LEU A 266 -2.24 -13.20 3.86
C LEU A 266 -2.41 -13.35 2.35
N VAL A 267 -3.64 -13.47 1.88
CA VAL A 267 -3.98 -13.44 0.44
C VAL A 267 -5.20 -12.55 0.20
N ASP A 268 -5.20 -11.77 -0.89
CA ASP A 268 -6.38 -11.01 -1.29
C ASP A 268 -7.28 -11.82 -2.24
N ALA A 269 -8.50 -11.36 -2.50
CA ALA A 269 -9.44 -12.08 -3.35
C ALA A 269 -8.92 -12.35 -4.78
N ALA A 270 -8.12 -11.45 -5.35
CA ALA A 270 -7.61 -11.61 -6.71
C ALA A 270 -6.60 -12.75 -6.79
N HIS A 271 -5.63 -12.77 -5.88
CA HIS A 271 -4.62 -13.83 -5.87
C HIS A 271 -5.17 -15.15 -5.32
N LEU A 272 -6.17 -15.09 -4.43
CA LEU A 272 -6.91 -16.26 -3.98
C LEU A 272 -7.55 -16.97 -5.18
N LEU A 273 -8.24 -16.23 -6.04
CA LEU A 273 -8.86 -16.78 -7.25
C LEU A 273 -7.84 -17.26 -8.27
N ASP A 274 -6.72 -16.53 -8.43
CA ASP A 274 -5.63 -17.00 -9.28
C ASP A 274 -5.13 -18.38 -8.84
N ARG A 275 -5.05 -18.63 -7.52
CA ARG A 275 -4.58 -19.91 -6.94
C ARG A 275 -5.66 -21.00 -6.86
N LEU A 276 -6.84 -20.65 -6.36
CA LEU A 276 -7.95 -21.52 -6.01
C LEU A 276 -9.21 -21.14 -6.80
N PRO A 277 -9.21 -21.31 -8.13
CA PRO A 277 -10.34 -20.90 -8.99
C PRO A 277 -11.66 -21.61 -8.69
N PHE A 278 -11.63 -22.79 -8.07
CA PHE A 278 -12.83 -23.51 -7.62
C PHE A 278 -13.57 -22.81 -6.48
N MET A 279 -12.98 -21.75 -5.90
CA MET A 279 -13.65 -20.89 -4.93
C MET A 279 -14.77 -20.07 -5.55
N ILE A 280 -14.79 -19.90 -6.87
CA ILE A 280 -15.97 -19.36 -7.57
C ILE A 280 -17.13 -20.31 -7.34
N ASP A 281 -18.22 -19.78 -6.83
CA ASP A 281 -19.44 -20.53 -6.59
C ASP A 281 -20.18 -20.73 -7.94
N PRO A 282 -20.25 -21.97 -8.46
CA PRO A 282 -20.85 -22.24 -9.78
C PRO A 282 -22.35 -21.94 -9.82
N ASP A 283 -23.02 -21.86 -8.67
CA ASP A 283 -24.43 -21.47 -8.59
C ASP A 283 -24.62 -19.95 -8.74
N LYS A 284 -23.55 -19.17 -8.56
CA LYS A 284 -23.56 -17.70 -8.56
C LYS A 284 -22.81 -17.08 -9.74
N ALA A 285 -21.81 -17.77 -10.28
CA ALA A 285 -20.99 -17.27 -11.38
C ALA A 285 -20.36 -18.40 -12.20
N ASP A 286 -20.11 -18.14 -13.49
CA ASP A 286 -19.51 -19.12 -14.41
C ASP A 286 -17.98 -19.05 -14.35
N PRO A 287 -17.28 -20.08 -13.81
CA PRO A 287 -15.82 -20.08 -13.73
C PRO A 287 -15.12 -20.12 -15.09
N SER A 288 -15.83 -20.45 -16.18
CA SER A 288 -15.32 -20.41 -17.55
C SER A 288 -15.38 -19.03 -18.20
N ASP A 289 -15.99 -18.04 -17.54
CA ASP A 289 -16.06 -16.65 -17.99
C ASP A 289 -15.14 -15.75 -17.15
N SER A 290 -14.18 -15.08 -17.81
CA SER A 290 -13.29 -14.10 -17.18
C SER A 290 -14.03 -12.96 -16.46
N SER A 291 -15.25 -12.61 -16.92
CA SER A 291 -16.05 -11.55 -16.31
C SER A 291 -16.55 -11.94 -14.91
N SER A 292 -16.85 -13.24 -14.70
CA SER A 292 -17.20 -13.81 -13.40
C SER A 292 -16.09 -13.65 -12.38
N TRP A 293 -14.84 -13.86 -12.79
CA TRP A 293 -13.68 -13.72 -11.91
C TRP A 293 -13.48 -12.27 -11.47
N ALA A 294 -13.62 -11.34 -12.42
CA ALA A 294 -13.48 -9.92 -12.14
C ALA A 294 -14.62 -9.41 -11.22
N LYS A 295 -15.85 -9.90 -11.41
CA LYS A 295 -16.97 -9.67 -10.49
C LYS A 295 -16.69 -10.25 -9.10
N ALA A 296 -16.11 -11.44 -9.04
CA ALA A 296 -15.84 -12.13 -7.78
C ALA A 296 -14.80 -11.41 -6.91
N ILE A 297 -13.84 -10.69 -7.48
CA ILE A 297 -12.96 -9.79 -6.71
C ILE A 297 -13.75 -8.62 -6.10
N GLY A 298 -14.64 -8.02 -6.88
CA GLY A 298 -15.39 -6.82 -6.47
C GLY A 298 -16.47 -7.10 -5.42
N SER A 299 -17.00 -8.33 -5.39
CA SER A 299 -18.02 -8.76 -4.42
C SER A 299 -17.80 -10.23 -4.03
N PRO A 300 -16.76 -10.52 -3.22
CA PRO A 300 -16.40 -11.89 -2.87
C PRO A 300 -17.52 -12.67 -2.18
N GLN A 301 -18.27 -12.04 -1.28
CA GLN A 301 -19.38 -12.66 -0.56
C GLN A 301 -20.49 -13.16 -1.51
N ASP A 302 -20.69 -12.46 -2.62
CA ASP A 302 -21.78 -12.72 -3.57
C ASP A 302 -21.38 -13.67 -4.70
N SER A 303 -20.09 -14.01 -4.83
CA SER A 303 -19.57 -14.76 -6.00
C SER A 303 -18.69 -15.94 -5.62
N LEU A 304 -18.14 -15.95 -4.40
CA LEU A 304 -17.32 -17.04 -3.90
C LEU A 304 -18.12 -17.96 -2.98
N ARG A 305 -17.55 -19.14 -2.73
CA ARG A 305 -17.97 -20.08 -1.67
C ARG A 305 -17.69 -19.49 -0.30
N TRP A 306 -18.45 -18.46 0.06
CA TRP A 306 -18.20 -17.65 1.26
C TRP A 306 -18.39 -18.44 2.56
N ASP A 307 -19.27 -19.42 2.57
CA ASP A 307 -19.45 -20.38 3.66
C ASP A 307 -18.17 -21.13 4.02
N LEU A 308 -17.34 -21.43 3.02
CA LEU A 308 -16.00 -22.02 3.22
C LEU A 308 -14.97 -20.96 3.64
N LEU A 309 -15.02 -19.77 3.02
CA LEU A 309 -14.00 -18.73 3.20
C LEU A 309 -14.17 -17.87 4.46
N GLU A 310 -15.38 -17.77 5.02
CA GLU A 310 -15.69 -16.87 6.14
C GLU A 310 -14.79 -17.10 7.35
N LYS A 311 -14.48 -18.36 7.69
CA LYS A 311 -13.57 -18.71 8.79
C LYS A 311 -12.12 -18.27 8.56
N TYR A 312 -11.73 -17.98 7.32
CA TYR A 312 -10.39 -17.50 6.95
C TYR A 312 -10.36 -16.00 6.69
N HIS A 313 -11.50 -15.34 6.61
CA HIS A 313 -11.56 -13.91 6.38
C HIS A 313 -10.94 -13.16 7.58
N ASN A 314 -9.96 -12.30 7.30
CA ASN A 314 -9.30 -11.49 8.30
C ASN A 314 -9.88 -10.06 8.29
N PRO A 315 -10.88 -9.74 9.13
CA PRO A 315 -11.57 -8.46 9.07
C PRO A 315 -10.67 -7.28 9.45
N LEU A 316 -9.67 -7.51 10.32
CA LEU A 316 -8.76 -6.45 10.78
C LEU A 316 -7.75 -6.08 9.70
N ALA A 317 -7.09 -7.06 9.09
CA ALA A 317 -6.23 -6.84 7.94
C ALA A 317 -7.01 -6.26 6.75
N SER A 318 -8.23 -6.75 6.52
CA SER A 318 -9.10 -6.24 5.45
C SER A 318 -9.45 -4.76 5.62
N SER A 319 -9.78 -4.36 6.86
CA SER A 319 -10.04 -2.96 7.19
C SER A 319 -8.77 -2.09 7.04
N ALA A 320 -7.60 -2.61 7.44
CA ALA A 320 -6.34 -1.88 7.33
C ALA A 320 -5.86 -1.72 5.88
N LEU A 321 -6.22 -2.65 4.99
CA LEU A 321 -5.84 -2.61 3.57
C LEU A 321 -6.92 -2.03 2.66
N GLY A 322 -8.15 -1.84 3.17
CA GLY A 322 -9.29 -1.35 2.41
C GLY A 322 -9.82 -2.35 1.37
N LYS A 323 -9.56 -3.66 1.55
CA LYS A 323 -9.98 -4.73 0.63
C LYS A 323 -10.09 -6.08 1.36
N PRO A 324 -10.92 -7.03 0.90
CA PRO A 324 -11.03 -8.36 1.51
C PRO A 324 -9.71 -9.15 1.44
N VAL A 325 -9.29 -9.66 2.60
CA VAL A 325 -8.06 -10.42 2.80
C VAL A 325 -8.35 -11.63 3.69
N PHE A 326 -7.64 -12.73 3.42
CA PHE A 326 -7.82 -14.01 4.09
C PHE A 326 -6.49 -14.51 4.68
N ASP A 327 -6.57 -15.26 5.77
CA ASP A 327 -5.45 -15.95 6.42
C ASP A 327 -4.97 -17.12 5.55
N TRP A 328 -4.07 -16.85 4.61
CA TRP A 328 -3.55 -17.84 3.67
C TRP A 328 -2.89 -19.02 4.38
N PHE A 329 -2.10 -18.75 5.43
CA PHE A 329 -1.38 -19.80 6.16
C PHE A 329 -2.32 -20.88 6.72
N ARG A 330 -3.53 -20.50 7.15
CA ARG A 330 -4.55 -21.45 7.63
C ARG A 330 -5.34 -22.07 6.49
N LEU A 331 -5.63 -21.29 5.45
CA LEU A 331 -6.40 -21.77 4.29
C LEU A 331 -5.63 -22.84 3.51
N ALA A 332 -4.31 -22.67 3.37
CA ALA A 332 -3.42 -23.58 2.65
C ALA A 332 -3.22 -24.92 3.38
N GLU A 333 -3.55 -25.00 4.67
CA GLU A 333 -3.47 -26.21 5.49
C GLU A 333 -4.82 -26.93 5.66
N ASP A 334 -5.90 -26.43 5.05
CA ASP A 334 -7.22 -27.07 5.15
C ASP A 334 -7.33 -28.25 4.17
N ASP A 335 -7.39 -29.47 4.72
CA ASP A 335 -7.59 -30.71 3.97
C ASP A 335 -8.80 -30.65 3.01
N LEU A 336 -9.88 -29.96 3.38
CA LEU A 336 -11.04 -29.81 2.52
C LEU A 336 -10.73 -28.97 1.28
N VAL A 337 -9.91 -27.91 1.45
CA VAL A 337 -9.48 -27.04 0.35
C VAL A 337 -8.58 -27.81 -0.60
N ASP A 338 -7.66 -28.61 -0.07
CA ASP A 338 -6.77 -29.48 -0.84
C ASP A 338 -7.57 -30.52 -1.66
N GLU A 339 -8.51 -31.23 -1.03
CA GLU A 339 -9.39 -32.17 -1.71
C GLU A 339 -10.21 -31.51 -2.84
N MET A 340 -10.71 -30.30 -2.61
CA MET A 340 -11.48 -29.55 -3.61
C MET A 340 -10.58 -29.10 -4.77
N GLN A 341 -9.34 -28.72 -4.47
CA GLN A 341 -8.34 -28.35 -5.47
C GLN A 341 -8.00 -29.55 -6.37
N ASP A 342 -7.76 -30.73 -5.79
CA ASP A 342 -7.48 -31.94 -6.54
C ASP A 342 -8.63 -32.31 -7.48
N LYS A 343 -9.86 -32.33 -6.95
CA LYS A 343 -11.08 -32.58 -7.74
C LYS A 343 -11.23 -31.58 -8.90
N TYR A 344 -10.92 -30.30 -8.66
CA TYR A 344 -10.95 -29.28 -9.70
C TYR A 344 -9.88 -29.53 -10.78
N LEU A 345 -8.66 -29.88 -10.39
CA LEU A 345 -7.55 -30.12 -11.33
C LEU A 345 -7.75 -31.37 -12.19
N GLU A 346 -8.39 -32.42 -11.66
CA GLU A 346 -8.78 -33.62 -12.42
C GLU A 346 -9.70 -33.29 -13.61
N GLY A 347 -10.56 -32.28 -13.47
CA GLY A 347 -11.51 -31.85 -14.50
C GLY A 347 -10.91 -31.11 -15.70
N GLN A 348 -9.61 -30.78 -15.66
CA GLN A 348 -8.91 -29.94 -16.66
C GLN A 348 -9.70 -28.68 -17.10
N PRO A 349 -10.22 -27.88 -16.18
CA PRO A 349 -11.05 -26.73 -16.53
C PRO A 349 -10.24 -25.64 -17.24
N SER A 350 -10.92 -24.87 -18.09
CA SER A 350 -10.38 -23.61 -18.61
C SER A 350 -10.06 -22.69 -17.42
N ARG A 351 -8.86 -22.11 -17.43
CA ARG A 351 -8.35 -21.28 -16.33
C ARG A 351 -7.85 -19.95 -16.85
N PHE A 352 -8.24 -18.89 -16.17
CA PHE A 352 -7.65 -17.58 -16.32
C PHE A 352 -6.57 -17.36 -15.27
N PHE A 353 -5.72 -16.38 -15.52
CA PHE A 353 -4.57 -16.06 -14.71
C PHE A 353 -4.53 -14.56 -14.46
N LEU A 354 -4.17 -14.17 -13.24
CA LEU A 354 -4.07 -12.77 -12.85
C LEU A 354 -2.89 -12.09 -13.55
N ALA A 355 -3.18 -11.00 -14.25
CA ALA A 355 -2.22 -10.04 -14.75
C ALA A 355 -2.00 -8.94 -13.71
N GLU A 356 -0.81 -8.90 -13.14
CA GLU A 356 -0.47 -8.01 -12.02
C GLU A 356 -0.48 -6.53 -12.38
N ASP A 357 -0.29 -6.18 -13.66
CA ASP A 357 -0.18 -4.81 -14.16
C ASP A 357 -1.52 -4.19 -14.60
N THR A 358 -2.55 -5.01 -14.80
CA THR A 358 -3.90 -4.58 -15.18
C THR A 358 -4.97 -5.00 -14.16
N SER A 359 -4.61 -5.85 -13.20
CA SER A 359 -5.53 -6.47 -12.24
C SER A 359 -6.68 -7.23 -12.93
N ARG A 360 -6.37 -7.91 -14.05
CA ARG A 360 -7.35 -8.68 -14.83
C ARG A 360 -7.02 -10.16 -14.85
N PHE A 361 -8.05 -10.97 -15.03
CA PHE A 361 -7.88 -12.38 -15.35
C PHE A 361 -7.90 -12.57 -16.86
N VAL A 362 -6.81 -13.14 -17.39
CA VAL A 362 -6.63 -13.36 -18.83
C VAL A 362 -6.17 -14.80 -19.10
N GLU A 363 -6.27 -15.23 -20.35
CA GLU A 363 -5.79 -16.54 -20.74
C GLU A 363 -4.26 -16.63 -20.64
N LYS A 364 -3.75 -17.85 -20.43
CA LYS A 364 -2.30 -18.12 -20.29
C LYS A 364 -1.47 -17.54 -21.44
N GLY A 365 -1.99 -17.57 -22.67
CA GLY A 365 -1.28 -17.09 -23.86
C GLY A 365 -1.11 -15.57 -23.92
N ALA A 366 -1.91 -14.81 -23.16
CA ALA A 366 -1.83 -13.36 -23.07
C ALA A 366 -0.86 -12.86 -22.00
N LEU A 367 -0.31 -13.75 -21.16
CA LEU A 367 0.58 -13.37 -20.08
C LEU A 367 2.06 -13.50 -20.44
N THR A 368 2.82 -12.47 -20.08
CA THR A 368 4.26 -12.57 -19.86
C THR A 368 4.51 -12.90 -18.40
N ARG A 369 5.18 -14.02 -18.14
CA ARG A 369 5.52 -14.41 -16.76
C ARG A 369 6.78 -13.72 -16.27
N PHE A 370 6.87 -13.53 -14.96
CA PHE A 370 8.06 -13.05 -14.29
C PHE A 370 8.21 -13.67 -12.89
N ARG A 371 9.40 -13.53 -12.33
CA ARG A 371 9.71 -13.93 -10.95
C ARG A 371 9.87 -12.72 -10.04
N ALA A 372 8.89 -12.48 -9.17
CA ALA A 372 8.90 -11.49 -8.09
C ALA A 372 10.06 -11.73 -7.12
N ASP A 373 10.36 -10.75 -6.28
CA ASP A 373 11.48 -10.81 -5.34
C ASP A 373 11.07 -11.41 -3.99
N PHE A 374 10.30 -12.48 -4.04
CA PHE A 374 9.95 -13.28 -2.88
C PHE A 374 10.70 -14.61 -2.95
N HIS A 375 10.98 -15.21 -1.80
CA HIS A 375 11.67 -16.49 -1.70
C HIS A 375 10.69 -17.62 -1.33
N ASN A 376 9.50 -17.60 -1.94
CA ASN A 376 8.39 -18.49 -1.60
C ASN A 376 7.62 -18.95 -2.86
N PHE A 377 6.54 -19.71 -2.68
CA PHE A 377 5.67 -20.17 -3.78
C PHE A 377 4.89 -19.03 -4.46
N GLY A 378 4.82 -17.89 -3.82
CA GLY A 378 4.31 -16.64 -4.35
C GLY A 378 5.31 -15.88 -5.21
N ASP A 379 6.40 -16.45 -5.71
CA ASP A 379 7.35 -15.68 -6.52
C ASP A 379 7.01 -15.64 -8.04
N ARG A 380 6.24 -16.59 -8.58
CA ARG A 380 5.86 -16.59 -10.00
C ARG A 380 4.57 -15.84 -10.24
N ARG A 381 4.59 -14.91 -11.20
CA ARG A 381 3.48 -14.01 -11.54
C ARG A 381 3.38 -13.75 -13.04
N GLY A 382 2.29 -13.09 -13.45
CA GLY A 382 2.03 -12.72 -14.83
C GLY A 382 1.73 -11.23 -15.00
N ILE A 383 2.02 -10.69 -16.17
CA ILE A 383 1.62 -9.35 -16.63
C ILE A 383 1.10 -9.45 -18.07
N GLU A 384 0.16 -8.58 -18.46
CA GLU A 384 -0.25 -8.41 -19.87
C GLU A 384 0.81 -7.64 -20.68
N LYS A 385 1.65 -6.85 -20.00
CA LYS A 385 2.70 -6.02 -20.58
C LYS A 385 2.14 -4.94 -21.53
N ILE A 386 1.61 -3.89 -20.92
CA ILE A 386 1.02 -2.72 -21.56
C ILE A 386 2.06 -1.87 -22.30
N ASP A 387 1.71 -1.48 -23.53
CA ASP A 387 2.53 -0.58 -24.35
C ASP A 387 2.70 0.79 -23.68
N GLY A 388 3.91 1.31 -23.73
CA GLY A 388 4.27 2.59 -23.10
C GLY A 388 4.53 2.49 -21.59
N ILE A 389 4.28 1.33 -20.96
CA ILE A 389 4.66 1.10 -19.56
C ILE A 389 6.07 0.50 -19.49
N SER A 390 6.91 1.06 -18.62
CA SER A 390 8.24 0.53 -18.36
C SER A 390 8.20 -0.52 -17.23
N TYR A 391 8.81 -1.69 -17.46
CA TYR A 391 8.81 -2.82 -16.53
C TYR A 391 10.24 -3.13 -16.06
N GLY A 392 10.43 -3.43 -14.78
CA GLY A 392 11.75 -3.76 -14.29
C GLY A 392 11.80 -4.26 -12.85
N PRO A 393 12.92 -4.89 -12.44
CA PRO A 393 14.10 -5.14 -13.24
C PRO A 393 13.89 -6.25 -14.29
N LEU A 394 14.22 -5.97 -15.57
CA LEU A 394 13.89 -6.83 -16.72
C LEU A 394 14.41 -8.27 -16.64
N ARG A 395 15.48 -8.51 -15.87
CA ARG A 395 16.01 -9.85 -15.63
C ARG A 395 14.95 -10.81 -15.07
N ARG A 396 13.92 -10.30 -14.38
CA ARG A 396 12.85 -11.11 -13.77
C ARG A 396 11.92 -11.77 -14.79
N ILE A 397 11.78 -11.20 -15.98
CA ILE A 397 10.97 -11.79 -17.06
C ILE A 397 11.65 -13.06 -17.62
N ARG A 398 12.99 -13.09 -17.65
CA ARG A 398 13.75 -14.22 -18.23
C ARG A 398 13.66 -15.51 -17.42
N PHE A 399 13.16 -15.43 -16.18
CA PHE A 399 13.02 -16.57 -15.26
C PHE A 399 11.57 -17.01 -15.06
N GLY A 400 10.61 -16.32 -15.71
CA GLY A 400 9.17 -16.56 -15.57
C GLY A 400 8.63 -17.68 -16.45
#